data_AF-A0A1B6GI07-F1
#
_entry.id   AF-A0A1B6GI07-F1
#
_cell.length_a   1.000
_cell.length_b   1.000
_cell.length_c   1.000
_cell.angle_alpha   90.00
_cell.angle_beta   90.00
_cell.angle_gamma   90.00
#
_symmetry.space_group_name_H-M   'P 1'
#
loop_
_entity.id
_entity.type
_entity.pdbx_description
1 polymer ?
#
loop_
_entity_poly.entity_id
_entity_poly.type
_entity_poly.pdbx_seq_one_letter_code
_entity_poly.pdbx_strand_id
1 'polypeptide(L)'
;GVRVVVIIFVNFLSLVVGLELYESPNVKTALFTELDVRRSCWNHDEISLLRARMIMQDLIPKKIPRDFPYLVEYLRSTEEAVVRHSPEGKLRRIMMLSLSDIIGGYLQAVVIPIAKESYYAGNIDYTT
;
A
#
# COMPACT_ATOMS: atom_id res chain seq x y z
N GLY A 1 -17.88 -37.06 17.82
CA GLY A 1 -16.90 -37.25 16.74
C GLY A 1 -17.13 -36.28 15.59
N VAL A 2 -18.05 -36.60 14.69
CA VAL A 2 -18.20 -35.94 13.37
C VAL A 2 -18.47 -34.43 13.43
N ARG A 3 -19.32 -33.94 14.35
CA ARG A 3 -19.65 -32.51 14.47
C ARG A 3 -18.45 -31.63 14.84
N VAL A 4 -17.53 -32.14 15.66
CA VAL A 4 -16.33 -31.40 16.08
C VAL A 4 -15.34 -31.28 14.92
N VAL A 5 -15.19 -32.34 14.13
CA VAL A 5 -14.32 -32.34 12.94
C VAL A 5 -14.82 -31.35 11.88
N VAL A 6 -16.13 -31.27 11.66
CA VAL A 6 -16.73 -30.30 10.73
C VAL A 6 -16.51 -28.86 11.21
N ILE A 7 -16.67 -28.58 12.51
CA ILE A 7 -16.42 -27.25 13.08
C ILE A 7 -14.93 -26.85 12.94
N ILE A 8 -14.01 -27.77 13.23
CA ILE A 8 -12.57 -27.52 13.06
C ILE A 8 -12.25 -27.25 11.59
N PHE A 9 -12.81 -28.04 10.67
CA PHE A 9 -12.58 -27.89 9.24
C PHE A 9 -13.14 -26.56 8.72
N VAL A 10 -14.34 -26.14 9.14
CA VAL A 10 -14.94 -24.86 8.75
C VAL A 10 -14.15 -23.68 9.31
N ASN A 11 -13.69 -23.75 10.55
CA ASN A 11 -12.84 -22.71 11.13
C ASN A 11 -11.47 -22.63 10.44
N PHE A 12 -10.87 -23.78 10.10
CA PHE A 12 -9.63 -23.83 9.34
C PHE A 12 -9.81 -23.27 7.92
N LEU A 13 -10.92 -23.61 7.24
CA LEU A 13 -11.25 -23.06 5.93
C LEU A 13 -11.47 -21.54 6.00
N SER A 14 -12.17 -21.05 7.03
CA SER A 14 -12.37 -19.62 7.25
C SER A 14 -11.07 -18.89 7.55
N LEU A 15 -10.11 -19.53 8.24
CA LEU A 15 -8.79 -18.99 8.52
C LEU A 15 -7.94 -18.91 7.24
N VAL A 16 -7.95 -19.97 6.42
CA VAL A 16 -7.20 -20.04 5.15
C VAL A 16 -7.75 -19.02 4.14
N VAL A 17 -9.07 -18.93 3.98
CA VAL A 17 -9.72 -17.93 3.11
C VAL A 17 -9.52 -16.50 3.63
N GLY A 18 -9.45 -16.32 4.96
CA GLY A 18 -9.10 -15.04 5.57
C GLY A 18 -7.65 -14.60 5.29
N LEU A 19 -6.74 -15.56 5.12
CA LEU A 19 -5.33 -15.31 4.81
C LEU A 19 -5.12 -14.92 3.33
N GLU A 20 -5.82 -15.56 2.39
CA GLU A 20 -5.68 -15.32 0.94
C GLU A 20 -6.22 -13.95 0.47
N LEU A 21 -7.04 -13.27 1.28
CA LEU A 21 -7.63 -11.96 0.93
C LEU A 21 -6.89 -10.75 1.54
N TYR A 22 -5.72 -10.95 2.16
CA TYR A 22 -5.04 -9.92 2.96
C TYR A 22 -3.58 -9.65 2.58
N GLU A 23 -3.13 -10.07 1.38
CA GLU A 23 -1.84 -9.62 0.86
C GLU A 23 -1.94 -8.19 0.31
N SER A 24 -0.97 -7.35 0.65
CA SER A 24 -0.87 -6.00 0.07
C SER A 24 -0.39 -6.10 -1.38
N PRO A 25 -0.91 -5.28 -2.30
CA PRO A 25 -0.47 -5.32 -3.69
C PRO A 25 1.02 -4.97 -3.77
N ASN A 26 1.75 -5.66 -4.65
CA ASN A 26 3.14 -5.29 -4.93
C ASN A 26 3.15 -4.01 -5.78
N VAL A 27 3.43 -2.88 -5.12
CA VAL A 27 3.46 -1.54 -5.73
C VAL A 27 4.85 -1.11 -6.18
N LYS A 28 5.85 -2.00 -6.13
CA LYS A 28 7.26 -1.70 -6.39
C LYS A 28 7.75 -0.51 -5.53
N THR A 29 8.83 0.14 -5.91
CA THR A 29 9.39 1.30 -5.20
C THR A 29 10.23 2.15 -6.15
N ALA A 30 10.22 3.46 -5.91
CA ALA A 30 11.13 4.42 -6.55
C ALA A 30 12.34 4.77 -5.67
N LEU A 31 12.28 4.46 -4.37
CA LEU A 31 13.34 4.72 -3.41
C LEU A 31 14.50 3.72 -3.45
N PHE A 32 14.25 2.51 -3.95
CA PHE A 32 15.25 1.44 -4.02
C PHE A 32 15.29 0.80 -5.40
N THR A 33 16.43 0.23 -5.72
CA THR A 33 16.73 -0.45 -6.98
C THR A 33 17.18 -1.89 -6.72
N GLU A 34 17.23 -2.70 -7.77
CA GLU A 34 17.72 -4.08 -7.66
C GLU A 34 19.20 -4.16 -7.23
N LEU A 35 19.98 -3.10 -7.48
CA LEU A 35 21.39 -3.03 -7.07
C LEU A 35 21.55 -2.90 -5.56
N ASP A 36 20.56 -2.35 -4.87
CA ASP A 36 20.60 -2.16 -3.42
C ASP A 36 20.62 -3.49 -2.66
N VAL A 37 20.13 -4.57 -3.27
CA VAL A 37 20.21 -5.94 -2.72
C VAL A 37 21.66 -6.40 -2.54
N ARG A 38 22.59 -5.86 -3.34
CA ARG A 38 24.02 -6.23 -3.32
C ARG A 38 24.86 -5.33 -2.44
N ARG A 39 24.26 -4.32 -1.79
CA ARG A 39 25.02 -3.41 -0.91
C ARG A 39 25.55 -4.15 0.30
N SER A 40 26.83 -3.97 0.57
CA SER A 40 27.53 -4.56 1.72
C SER A 40 27.28 -3.79 3.02
N CYS A 41 26.87 -2.53 2.96
CA CYS A 41 26.58 -1.72 4.14
C CYS A 41 25.45 -0.70 3.88
N TRP A 42 24.76 -0.35 4.95
CA TRP A 42 23.64 0.59 4.98
C TRP A 42 23.83 1.55 6.15
N ASN A 43 23.60 2.84 5.94
CA ASN A 43 23.62 3.80 7.04
C ASN A 43 22.27 3.83 7.79
N HIS A 44 22.26 4.46 8.96
CA HIS A 44 21.06 4.51 9.81
C HIS A 44 19.84 5.16 9.14
N ASP A 45 20.06 6.13 8.26
CA ASP A 45 18.97 6.84 7.58
C ASP A 45 18.35 5.97 6.49
N GLU A 46 19.17 5.26 5.74
CA GLU A 46 18.70 4.33 4.71
C GLU A 46 17.93 3.16 5.35
N ILE A 47 18.40 2.64 6.48
CA ILE A 47 17.67 1.62 7.26
C ILE A 47 16.34 2.20 7.77
N SER A 48 16.35 3.44 8.26
CA SER A 48 15.13 4.11 8.74
C SER A 48 14.12 4.33 7.61
N LEU A 49 14.60 4.71 6.43
CA LEU A 49 13.77 4.87 5.23
C LEU A 49 13.18 3.54 4.78
N LEU A 50 13.98 2.47 4.74
CA LEU A 50 13.51 1.13 4.38
C LEU A 50 12.42 0.64 5.34
N ARG A 51 12.63 0.81 6.65
CA ARG A 51 11.64 0.44 7.67
C ARG A 51 10.37 1.28 7.59
N ALA A 52 10.50 2.60 7.45
CA ALA A 52 9.37 3.49 7.30
C ALA A 52 8.54 3.09 6.07
N ARG A 53 9.17 2.80 4.93
CA ARG A 53 8.49 2.32 3.74
C ARG A 53 7.77 0.99 3.96
N MET A 54 8.40 0.03 4.61
CA MET A 54 7.78 -1.26 4.94
C MET A 54 6.50 -1.07 5.77
N ILE A 55 6.52 -0.17 6.76
CA ILE A 55 5.35 0.14 7.59
C ILE A 55 4.27 0.88 6.79
N MET A 56 4.67 1.87 5.99
CA MET A 56 3.72 2.66 5.19
C MET A 56 3.02 1.82 4.11
N GLN A 57 3.60 0.69 3.70
CA GLN A 57 2.97 -0.28 2.79
C GLN A 57 1.66 -0.83 3.36
N ASP A 58 1.46 -0.86 4.67
CA ASP A 58 0.20 -1.31 5.27
C ASP A 58 -0.93 -0.27 5.15
N LEU A 59 -0.59 0.97 4.77
CA LEU A 59 -1.57 2.04 4.60
C LEU A 59 -2.25 2.03 3.23
N ILE A 60 -1.74 1.30 2.23
CA ILE A 60 -2.44 1.23 0.94
C ILE A 60 -3.59 0.22 1.00
N PRO A 61 -4.69 0.46 0.28
CA PRO A 61 -5.76 -0.51 0.20
C PRO A 61 -5.29 -1.85 -0.39
N LYS A 62 -5.69 -2.94 0.25
CA LYS A 62 -5.41 -4.31 -0.22
C LYS A 62 -6.39 -4.79 -1.29
N LYS A 63 -7.55 -4.12 -1.38
CA LYS A 63 -8.60 -4.39 -2.35
C LYS A 63 -8.72 -3.23 -3.31
N ILE A 64 -9.10 -3.54 -4.55
CA ILE A 64 -9.41 -2.53 -5.56
C ILE A 64 -10.51 -1.60 -5.02
N PRO A 65 -10.27 -0.27 -5.01
CA PRO A 65 -11.21 0.69 -4.47
C PRO A 65 -12.39 0.84 -5.42
N ARG A 66 -13.60 0.90 -4.87
CA ARG A 66 -14.84 1.12 -5.64
C ARG A 66 -15.24 2.60 -5.65
N ASP A 67 -14.85 3.33 -4.63
CA ASP A 67 -15.13 4.75 -4.44
C ASP A 67 -13.81 5.52 -4.48
N PHE A 68 -13.51 6.12 -5.63
CA PHE A 68 -12.29 6.89 -5.84
C PHE A 68 -12.27 8.22 -5.07
N PRO A 69 -13.37 8.99 -4.96
CA PRO A 69 -13.44 10.12 -4.06
C PRO A 69 -13.05 9.77 -2.62
N TYR A 70 -13.60 8.68 -2.07
CA TYR A 70 -13.25 8.22 -0.73
C TYR A 70 -11.79 7.78 -0.63
N LEU A 71 -11.24 7.13 -1.67
CA LEU A 71 -9.81 6.82 -1.73
C LEU A 71 -8.96 8.08 -1.63
N VAL A 72 -9.28 9.14 -2.38
CA VAL A 72 -8.53 10.40 -2.35
C VAL A 72 -8.58 11.04 -0.96
N GLU A 73 -9.76 11.05 -0.33
CA GLU A 73 -9.91 11.54 1.05
C GLU A 73 -9.11 10.72 2.06
N TYR A 74 -9.13 9.39 1.92
CA TYR A 74 -8.33 8.49 2.75
C TYR A 74 -6.82 8.76 2.60
N LEU A 75 -6.32 8.85 1.36
CA LEU A 75 -4.90 9.13 1.09
C LEU A 75 -4.49 10.50 1.67
N ARG A 76 -5.32 11.53 1.51
CA ARG A 76 -5.09 12.83 2.14
C ARG A 76 -5.03 12.73 3.67
N SER A 77 -5.94 11.97 4.27
CA SER A 77 -5.96 11.75 5.73
C SER A 77 -4.69 11.06 6.23
N THR A 78 -4.10 10.14 5.45
CA THR A 78 -2.82 9.51 5.82
C THR A 78 -1.66 10.50 5.81
N GLU A 79 -1.61 11.41 4.84
CA GLU A 79 -0.61 12.50 4.79
C GLU A 79 -0.79 13.45 5.97
N GLU A 80 -2.01 13.90 6.24
CA GLU A 80 -2.31 14.77 7.36
C GLU A 80 -1.94 14.12 8.71
N ALA A 81 -2.17 12.82 8.85
CA ALA A 81 -1.76 12.08 10.04
C ALA A 81 -0.24 12.10 10.24
N VAL A 82 0.55 11.90 9.17
CA VAL A 82 2.01 12.01 9.25
C VAL A 82 2.41 13.42 9.67
N VAL A 83 1.83 14.47 9.07
CA VAL A 83 2.15 15.87 9.41
C VAL A 83 1.79 16.18 10.87
N ARG A 84 0.63 15.70 11.35
CA ARG A 84 0.14 15.98 12.70
C ARG A 84 0.92 15.24 13.78
N HIS A 85 1.32 13.99 13.52
CA HIS A 85 1.90 13.11 14.53
C HIS A 85 3.43 13.01 14.47
N SER A 86 4.06 13.76 13.56
CA SER A 86 5.52 13.78 13.47
C SER A 86 6.10 15.18 13.64
N PRO A 87 7.16 15.33 14.44
CA PRO A 87 7.85 16.61 14.56
C PRO A 87 8.48 16.99 13.22
N GLU A 88 8.53 18.29 12.95
CA GLU A 88 9.22 18.80 11.78
C GLU A 88 10.69 18.36 11.75
N GLY A 89 11.22 18.14 10.55
CA GLY A 89 12.62 17.75 10.35
C GLY A 89 12.77 16.37 9.73
N LYS A 90 13.86 15.68 10.12
CA LYS A 90 14.33 14.48 9.44
C LYS A 90 13.32 13.32 9.49
N LEU A 91 12.71 13.10 10.65
CA LEU A 91 11.75 12.02 10.86
C LEU A 91 10.53 12.19 9.96
N ARG A 92 9.90 13.38 9.98
CA ARG A 92 8.78 13.70 9.08
C ARG A 92 9.17 13.56 7.62
N ARG A 93 10.37 14.01 7.23
CA ARG A 93 10.86 13.86 5.85
C ARG A 93 10.93 12.39 5.43
N ILE A 94 11.48 11.51 6.27
CA ILE A 94 11.58 10.07 5.99
C ILE A 94 10.18 9.45 5.84
N MET A 95 9.25 9.79 6.74
CA MET A 95 7.88 9.26 6.68
C MET A 95 7.12 9.75 5.46
N MET A 96 7.20 11.05 5.16
CA MET A 96 6.58 11.61 3.96
C MET A 96 7.16 11.01 2.69
N LEU A 97 8.49 10.84 2.61
CA LEU A 97 9.13 10.21 1.45
C LEU A 97 8.66 8.76 1.26
N SER A 98 8.56 8.02 2.36
CA SER A 98 8.04 6.65 2.37
C SER A 98 6.57 6.57 1.94
N LEU A 99 5.74 7.48 2.46
CA LEU A 99 4.32 7.60 2.14
C LEU A 99 4.10 7.98 0.67
N SER A 100 4.83 8.97 0.17
CA SER A 100 4.73 9.38 -1.24
C SER A 100 5.11 8.26 -2.19
N ASP A 101 6.14 7.46 -1.87
CA ASP A 101 6.50 6.32 -2.71
C ASP A 101 5.40 5.23 -2.65
N ILE A 102 4.82 4.88 -1.49
CA ILE A 102 3.76 3.84 -1.47
C ILE A 102 2.49 4.31 -2.19
N ILE A 103 2.12 5.59 -2.03
CA ILE A 103 0.97 6.18 -2.73
C ILE A 103 1.23 6.18 -4.23
N GLY A 104 2.39 6.69 -4.66
CA GLY A 104 2.76 6.74 -6.08
C GLY A 104 2.79 5.35 -6.72
N GLY A 105 3.39 4.36 -6.03
CA GLY A 105 3.39 2.97 -6.48
C GLY A 105 1.99 2.39 -6.59
N TYR A 106 1.12 2.65 -5.61
CA TYR A 106 -0.27 2.17 -5.63
C TYR A 106 -1.07 2.80 -6.78
N LEU A 107 -0.91 4.10 -7.01
CA LEU A 107 -1.53 4.77 -8.14
C LEU A 107 -1.06 4.16 -9.46
N GLN A 108 0.23 3.90 -9.60
CA GLN A 108 0.82 3.29 -10.79
C GLN A 108 0.37 1.85 -11.03
N ALA A 109 0.30 1.03 -9.97
CA ALA A 109 0.01 -0.40 -10.07
C ALA A 109 -1.50 -0.70 -10.17
N VAL A 110 -2.35 0.15 -9.59
CA VAL A 110 -3.79 -0.11 -9.45
C VAL A 110 -4.64 0.96 -10.12
N VAL A 111 -4.49 2.23 -9.73
CA VAL A 111 -5.43 3.29 -10.14
C VAL A 111 -5.30 3.67 -11.61
N ILE A 112 -4.07 3.87 -12.11
CA ILE A 112 -3.82 4.24 -13.51
C ILE A 112 -4.34 3.17 -14.49
N PRO A 113 -4.08 1.86 -14.29
CA PRO A 113 -4.68 0.81 -15.11
C PRO A 113 -6.21 0.89 -15.18
N ILE A 114 -6.88 1.07 -14.03
CA ILE A 114 -8.35 1.16 -13.97
C ILE A 114 -8.86 2.40 -14.73
N ALA A 115 -8.21 3.55 -14.53
CA ALA A 115 -8.56 4.77 -15.24
C ALA A 115 -8.37 4.61 -16.75
N LYS A 116 -7.26 3.99 -17.19
CA LYS A 116 -6.96 3.73 -18.59
C LYS A 116 -8.00 2.81 -19.23
N GLU A 117 -8.35 1.73 -18.55
CA GLU A 117 -9.40 0.80 -19.00
C GLU A 117 -10.76 1.50 -19.12
N SER A 118 -11.14 2.28 -18.09
CA SER A 118 -12.39 3.04 -18.08
C SER A 118 -12.47 4.05 -19.22
N TYR A 119 -11.35 4.69 -19.55
CA TYR A 119 -11.29 5.63 -20.68
C TYR A 119 -11.49 4.92 -22.01
N TYR A 120 -10.76 3.83 -22.27
CA TYR A 120 -10.91 3.08 -23.52
C TYR A 120 -12.26 2.37 -23.65
N ALA A 121 -12.92 2.05 -22.55
CA ALA A 121 -14.30 1.56 -22.54
C ALA A 121 -15.34 2.66 -22.81
N GLY A 122 -14.94 3.94 -22.82
CA GLY A 122 -15.84 5.08 -22.99
C GLY A 122 -16.62 5.45 -21.72
N ASN A 123 -16.22 4.96 -20.55
CA ASN A 123 -16.89 5.24 -19.27
C ASN A 123 -16.47 6.59 -18.66
N ILE A 124 -15.31 7.11 -19.03
CA ILE A 124 -14.78 8.40 -18.58
C ILE A 124 -14.18 9.14 -19.78
N ASP A 125 -14.28 10.46 -19.77
CA ASP A 125 -13.59 11.34 -20.71
C ASP A 125 -12.50 12.12 -19.95
N TYR A 126 -11.34 12.34 -20.61
CA TYR A 126 -10.25 13.14 -20.07
C TYR A 126 -10.41 14.64 -20.39
N THR A 127 -11.51 15.05 -21.01
CA THR A 127 -11.84 16.47 -21.18
C THR A 127 -12.19 17.11 -19.83
N THR A 128 -11.17 17.65 -19.17
CA THR A 128 -11.31 18.70 -18.13
C THR A 128 -11.45 20.07 -18.76
#